data_AF-A0A359EHE5-F1
#
_entry.id   AF-A0A359EHE5-F1
#
_cell.length_a   1.000
_cell.length_b   1.000
_cell.length_c   1.000
_cell.angle_alpha   90.00
_cell.angle_beta   90.00
_cell.angle_gamma   90.00
#
_symmetry.space_group_name_H-M   'P 1'
#
loop_
_entity.id
_entity.type
_entity.pdbx_description
1 polymer ?
#
loop_
_entity_poly.entity_id
_entity_poly.type
_entity_poly.pdbx_seq_one_letter_code
_entity_poly.pdbx_strand_id
1 'polypeptide(L)'
;MNITPPTNRLIGSMPKIGIRPTIDGRRRGVRESLEEQTMNMANNVAAFLSENLRHANGLPVECVIADTCIGGVAEAAQCAEKFAREGVGVSLTVTPAWCYGSETMDMDPLIPKAVWGFNGTERPGAVYLA
;
A
#
# COMPACT_ATOMS: atom_id res chain seq x y z
N MET A 1 -19.23 19.55 -28.26
CA MET A 1 -18.53 20.06 -27.06
C MET A 1 -17.07 19.68 -27.19
N ASN A 2 -16.15 20.64 -27.13
CA ASN A 2 -14.71 20.32 -27.09
C ASN A 2 -14.37 19.84 -25.69
N ILE A 3 -14.06 18.55 -25.55
CA ILE A 3 -13.62 17.97 -24.28
C ILE A 3 -12.12 18.26 -24.15
N THR A 4 -11.73 18.98 -23.09
CA THR A 4 -10.31 19.17 -22.78
C THR A 4 -9.69 17.82 -22.36
N PRO A 5 -8.60 17.38 -22.98
CA PRO A 5 -7.98 16.10 -22.63
C PRO A 5 -7.39 16.15 -21.21
N PRO A 6 -7.33 15.01 -20.49
CA PRO A 6 -6.64 14.94 -19.21
C PRO A 6 -5.19 15.41 -19.31
N THR A 7 -4.78 16.33 -18.44
CA THR A 7 -3.43 16.90 -18.47
C THR A 7 -2.98 17.40 -17.10
N ASN A 8 -1.70 17.17 -16.77
CA ASN A 8 -1.10 17.78 -15.59
C ASN A 8 -0.55 19.17 -15.95
N ARG A 9 -1.23 20.20 -15.47
CA ARG A 9 -0.90 21.61 -15.74
C ARG A 9 -0.05 22.28 -14.67
N LEU A 10 0.07 21.67 -13.49
CA LEU A 10 0.77 22.27 -12.34
C LEU A 10 2.21 21.76 -12.29
N ILE A 11 3.06 22.47 -11.54
CA ILE A 11 4.46 22.10 -11.34
C ILE A 11 4.53 20.88 -10.41
N GLY A 12 5.22 19.83 -10.83
CA GLY A 12 5.40 18.59 -10.07
C GLY A 12 4.67 17.39 -10.69
N SER A 13 4.96 16.19 -10.18
CA SER A 13 4.25 14.96 -10.54
C SER A 13 2.89 14.88 -9.84
N MET A 14 1.97 14.07 -10.39
CA MET A 14 0.73 13.75 -9.69
C MET A 14 1.04 12.86 -8.47
N PRO A 15 0.40 13.08 -7.31
CA PRO A 15 0.64 12.26 -6.12
C PRO A 15 0.17 10.83 -6.35
N LYS A 16 0.97 9.85 -5.94
CA LYS A 16 0.62 8.43 -6.06
C LYS A 16 0.08 7.87 -4.75
N ILE A 17 -0.64 6.73 -4.84
CA ILE A 17 -1.06 5.96 -3.66
C ILE A 17 -0.03 4.86 -3.39
N GLY A 18 0.59 4.86 -2.21
CA GLY A 18 1.51 3.82 -1.78
C GLY A 18 0.76 2.65 -1.12
N ILE A 19 1.00 1.42 -1.55
CA ILE A 19 0.38 0.22 -0.97
C ILE A 19 1.43 -0.63 -0.26
N ARG A 20 1.19 -0.88 1.02
CA ARG A 20 2.13 -1.53 1.96
C ARG A 20 1.59 -2.92 2.33
N PRO A 21 1.94 -4.00 1.61
CA PRO A 21 1.59 -5.36 2.00
C PRO A 21 2.36 -5.76 3.26
N THR A 22 1.67 -5.87 4.41
CA THR A 22 2.30 -6.28 5.68
C THR A 22 2.04 -7.75 5.96
N ILE A 23 3.03 -8.44 6.52
CA ILE A 23 3.01 -9.89 6.70
C ILE A 23 3.58 -10.30 8.07
N ASP A 24 3.25 -11.51 8.53
CA ASP A 24 3.93 -12.12 9.68
C ASP A 24 5.40 -12.36 9.34
N GLY A 25 6.33 -11.80 10.13
CA GLY A 25 7.77 -11.90 9.88
C GLY A 25 8.37 -13.29 10.16
N ARG A 26 7.63 -14.21 10.80
CA ARG A 26 8.13 -15.55 11.14
C ARG A 26 8.33 -16.40 9.89
N ARG A 27 9.57 -16.83 9.67
CA ARG A 27 9.94 -17.75 8.59
C ARG A 27 9.74 -19.22 8.98
N ARG A 28 10.11 -20.14 8.08
CA ARG A 28 10.00 -21.60 8.23
C ARG A 28 8.55 -22.10 8.16
N GLY A 29 7.77 -21.51 7.27
CA GLY A 29 6.46 -21.99 6.85
C GLY A 29 5.32 -21.00 7.08
N VAL A 30 5.48 -20.05 8.01
CA VAL A 30 4.42 -19.07 8.30
C VAL A 30 4.39 -18.00 7.21
N ARG A 31 5.46 -17.20 7.10
CA ARG A 31 5.58 -16.14 6.10
C ARG A 31 5.45 -16.68 4.68
N GLU A 32 6.15 -17.76 4.37
CA GLU A 32 6.19 -18.36 3.03
C GLU A 32 4.79 -18.78 2.55
N SER A 33 3.90 -19.19 3.46
CA SER A 33 2.51 -19.54 3.13
C SER A 33 1.60 -18.33 2.86
N LEU A 34 2.05 -17.12 3.20
CA LEU A 34 1.25 -15.89 3.17
C LEU A 34 1.71 -14.87 2.12
N GLU A 35 2.94 -15.00 1.59
CA GLU A 35 3.53 -14.04 0.63
C GLU A 35 2.61 -13.79 -0.56
N GLU A 36 2.15 -14.85 -1.23
CA GLU A 36 1.30 -14.73 -2.42
C GLU A 36 -0.03 -14.05 -2.10
N GLN A 37 -0.74 -14.50 -1.06
CA GLN A 37 -2.02 -13.91 -0.66
C GLN A 37 -1.87 -12.44 -0.27
N THR A 38 -0.82 -12.10 0.47
CA THR A 38 -0.57 -10.74 0.95
C THR A 38 -0.25 -9.80 -0.21
N MET A 39 0.59 -10.24 -1.15
CA MET A 39 0.90 -9.44 -2.34
C MET A 39 -0.30 -9.32 -3.29
N ASN A 40 -1.08 -10.38 -3.46
CA ASN A 40 -2.32 -10.33 -4.25
C ASN A 40 -3.34 -9.36 -3.67
N MET A 41 -3.44 -9.25 -2.34
CA MET A 41 -4.26 -8.23 -1.69
C MET A 41 -3.81 -6.81 -2.07
N ALA A 42 -2.51 -6.54 -2.10
CA ALA A 42 -1.98 -5.24 -2.54
C ALA A 42 -2.24 -4.97 -4.04
N ASN A 43 -2.04 -5.97 -4.90
CA ASN A 43 -2.33 -5.87 -6.33
C ASN A 43 -3.82 -5.59 -6.61
N ASN A 44 -4.72 -6.28 -5.91
CA ASN A 44 -6.17 -6.08 -6.07
C ASN A 44 -6.59 -4.66 -5.66
N VAL A 45 -6.01 -4.11 -4.60
CA VAL A 45 -6.24 -2.72 -4.19
C VAL A 45 -5.70 -1.74 -5.23
N ALA A 46 -4.50 -1.97 -5.76
CA ALA A 46 -3.92 -1.13 -6.81
C ALA A 46 -4.82 -1.07 -8.04
N ALA A 47 -5.30 -2.24 -8.51
CA ALA A 47 -6.20 -2.35 -9.64
C ALA A 47 -7.52 -1.62 -9.36
N PHE A 48 -8.17 -1.92 -8.23
CA PHE A 48 -9.43 -1.29 -7.86
C PHE A 48 -9.34 0.24 -7.81
N LEU A 49 -8.31 0.80 -7.16
CA LEU A 49 -8.15 2.24 -7.04
C LEU A 49 -7.84 2.90 -8.39
N SER A 50 -6.96 2.30 -9.19
CA SER A 50 -6.58 2.84 -10.51
C SER A 50 -7.75 2.79 -11.51
N GLU A 51 -8.60 1.76 -11.43
CA GLU A 51 -9.80 1.64 -12.26
C GLU A 51 -10.86 2.67 -11.90
N ASN A 52 -11.09 2.92 -10.60
CA ASN A 52 -12.24 3.68 -10.12
C ASN A 52 -11.94 5.15 -9.79
N LEU A 53 -10.68 5.55 -9.63
CA LEU A 53 -10.31 6.92 -9.26
C LEU A 53 -9.59 7.67 -10.38
N ARG A 54 -9.84 8.97 -10.44
CA ARG A 54 -9.12 9.93 -11.27
C ARG A 54 -8.70 11.11 -10.41
N HIS A 55 -7.58 11.72 -10.76
CA HIS A 55 -7.25 13.04 -10.24
C HIS A 55 -8.25 14.09 -10.74
N ALA A 56 -8.28 15.25 -10.08
CA ALA A 56 -9.18 16.35 -10.45
C ALA A 56 -8.96 16.87 -11.90
N ASN A 57 -7.82 16.56 -12.52
CA ASN A 57 -7.50 16.89 -13.91
C ASN A 57 -7.83 15.76 -14.91
N GLY A 58 -8.49 14.69 -14.46
CA GLY A 58 -8.91 13.56 -15.28
C GLY A 58 -7.86 12.47 -15.51
N LEU A 59 -6.62 12.63 -15.04
CA LEU A 59 -5.60 11.59 -15.15
C LEU A 59 -5.93 10.41 -14.23
N PRO A 60 -5.63 9.15 -14.65
CA PRO A 60 -5.73 8.01 -13.76
C PRO A 60 -4.83 8.18 -12.54
N VAL A 61 -5.31 7.71 -11.39
CA VAL A 61 -4.46 7.62 -10.20
C VAL A 61 -3.48 6.47 -10.39
N GLU A 62 -2.23 6.69 -10.02
CA GLU A 62 -1.18 5.68 -10.03
C GLU A 62 -0.96 5.12 -8.62
N CYS A 63 -0.71 3.82 -8.54
CA CYS A 63 -0.36 3.13 -7.30
C CYS A 63 1.09 2.65 -7.32
N VAL A 64 1.75 2.66 -6.17
CA VAL A 64 3.11 2.16 -5.97
C VAL A 64 3.06 1.11 -4.87
N ILE A 65 3.37 -0.14 -5.20
CA ILE A 65 3.39 -1.24 -4.23
C ILE A 65 4.83 -1.40 -3.69
N ALA A 66 4.98 -1.71 -2.40
CA ALA A 66 6.29 -2.08 -1.84
C ALA A 66 6.92 -3.26 -2.61
N ASP A 67 8.25 -3.29 -2.74
CA ASP A 67 8.94 -4.36 -3.50
C ASP A 67 8.80 -5.74 -2.86
N THR A 68 8.63 -5.78 -1.54
CA THR A 68 8.44 -7.01 -0.76
C THR A 68 7.28 -6.83 0.21
N CYS A 69 6.72 -7.93 0.72
CA CYS A 69 5.92 -7.87 1.93
C CYS A 69 6.77 -7.36 3.10
N ILE A 70 6.12 -6.65 4.02
CA ILE A 70 6.74 -5.94 5.13
C ILE A 70 6.47 -6.73 6.42
N GLY A 71 7.46 -7.52 6.83
CA GLY A 71 7.44 -8.32 8.06
C GLY A 71 8.20 -7.68 9.22
N GLY A 72 8.90 -6.57 9.00
CA GLY A 72 9.60 -5.82 10.04
C GLY A 72 10.24 -4.52 9.54
N VAL A 73 11.01 -3.88 10.43
CA VAL A 73 11.50 -2.49 10.25
C VAL A 73 12.40 -2.30 9.02
N ALA A 74 13.21 -3.29 8.65
CA ALA A 74 14.10 -3.18 7.49
C ALA A 74 13.30 -3.04 6.17
N GLU A 75 12.26 -3.85 6.01
CA GLU A 75 11.37 -3.82 4.83
C GLU A 75 10.47 -2.58 4.86
N ALA A 76 10.04 -2.14 6.06
CA ALA A 76 9.29 -0.89 6.21
C ALA A 76 10.12 0.32 5.76
N ALA A 77 11.42 0.37 6.13
CA ALA A 77 12.33 1.43 5.70
C ALA A 77 12.60 1.41 4.19
N GLN A 78 12.76 0.23 3.59
CA GLN A 78 12.89 0.08 2.12
C GLN A 78 11.64 0.58 1.39
N CYS A 79 10.45 0.24 1.90
CA CYS A 79 9.18 0.73 1.38
C CYS A 79 9.08 2.26 1.47
N ALA A 80 9.44 2.86 2.62
CA ALA A 80 9.41 4.30 2.81
C ALA A 80 10.35 5.03 1.83
N GLU A 81 11.57 4.53 1.64
CA GLU A 81 12.54 5.08 0.69
C GLU A 81 12.04 5.00 -0.77
N LYS A 82 11.41 3.88 -1.15
CA LYS A 82 10.77 3.78 -2.47
C LYS A 82 9.64 4.80 -2.62
N PHE A 83 8.78 4.91 -1.62
CA PHE A 83 7.61 5.80 -1.65
C PHE A 83 8.01 7.27 -1.75
N ALA A 84 9.04 7.68 -1.02
CA ALA A 84 9.60 9.03 -1.09
C ALA A 84 10.11 9.37 -2.50
N ARG A 85 10.86 8.45 -3.13
CA ARG A 85 11.38 8.63 -4.51
C ARG A 85 10.27 8.64 -5.57
N GLU A 86 9.20 7.88 -5.35
CA GLU A 86 8.08 7.75 -6.29
C GLU A 86 7.02 8.86 -6.15
N GLY A 87 7.15 9.76 -5.17
CA GLY A 87 6.16 10.82 -4.94
C GLY A 87 4.82 10.31 -4.42
N VAL A 88 4.86 9.30 -3.54
CA VAL A 88 3.66 8.83 -2.82
C VAL A 88 3.17 9.91 -1.88
N GLY A 89 1.89 10.28 -2.00
CA GLY A 89 1.25 11.30 -1.17
C GLY A 89 0.26 10.76 -0.14
N VAL A 90 -0.10 9.48 -0.22
CA VAL A 90 -1.03 8.78 0.68
C VAL A 90 -0.60 7.31 0.78
N SER A 91 -0.68 6.69 1.95
CA SER A 91 -0.38 5.27 2.13
C SER A 91 -1.58 4.43 2.58
N LEU A 92 -1.63 3.20 2.09
CA LEU A 92 -2.61 2.18 2.46
C LEU A 92 -1.88 0.88 2.80
N THR A 93 -1.92 0.50 4.07
CA THR A 93 -1.39 -0.79 4.54
C THR A 93 -2.46 -1.86 4.42
N VAL A 94 -2.10 -3.03 3.90
CA VAL A 94 -3.01 -4.18 3.74
C VAL A 94 -2.39 -5.42 4.35
N THR A 95 -3.20 -6.29 4.94
CA THR A 95 -2.74 -7.62 5.38
C THR A 95 -3.87 -8.63 5.54
N PRO A 96 -3.60 -9.92 5.25
CA PRO A 96 -4.47 -11.02 5.65
C PRO A 96 -4.17 -11.57 7.05
N ALA A 97 -3.11 -11.12 7.74
CA ALA A 97 -2.57 -11.83 8.91
C ALA A 97 -2.15 -10.91 10.06
N TRP A 98 -1.69 -11.53 11.15
CA TRP A 98 -0.95 -10.83 12.20
C TRP A 98 0.35 -10.24 11.64
N CYS A 99 0.73 -9.04 12.09
CA CYS A 99 2.05 -8.46 11.85
C CYS A 99 2.54 -7.73 13.11
N TYR A 100 3.83 -7.40 13.15
CA TYR A 100 4.45 -6.76 14.31
C TYR A 100 4.21 -5.24 14.34
N GLY A 101 2.95 -4.82 14.57
CA GLY A 101 2.51 -3.45 14.84
C GLY A 101 3.49 -2.32 14.47
N SER A 102 4.17 -1.76 15.48
CA SER A 102 5.09 -0.63 15.32
C SER A 102 6.32 -0.90 14.43
N GLU A 103 6.71 -2.15 14.25
CA GLU A 103 7.84 -2.51 13.38
C GLU A 103 7.47 -2.42 11.89
N THR A 104 6.18 -2.52 11.56
CA THR A 104 5.68 -2.51 10.17
C THR A 104 4.89 -1.26 9.81
N MET A 105 4.60 -0.40 10.79
CA MET A 105 3.86 0.86 10.60
C MET A 105 4.52 1.81 9.61
N ASP A 106 3.69 2.65 8.99
CA ASP A 106 4.15 3.84 8.27
C ASP A 106 4.31 4.98 9.28
N MET A 107 5.54 5.44 9.43
CA MET A 107 5.92 6.45 10.43
C MET A 107 5.96 7.88 9.87
N ASP A 108 5.68 8.10 8.59
CA ASP A 108 5.63 9.45 8.02
C ASP A 108 4.44 10.21 8.64
N PRO A 109 4.67 11.32 9.38
CA PRO A 109 3.59 12.02 10.07
C PRO A 109 2.74 12.90 9.14
N LEU A 110 3.18 13.16 7.90
CA LEU A 110 2.59 14.15 7.00
C LEU A 110 1.61 13.56 6.00
N ILE A 111 1.81 12.32 5.57
CA ILE A 111 0.90 11.70 4.60
C ILE A 111 -0.32 11.06 5.28
N PRO A 112 -1.53 11.23 4.71
CA PRO A 112 -2.68 10.46 5.12
C PRO A 112 -2.39 8.96 5.00
N LYS A 113 -2.84 8.20 5.99
CA LYS A 113 -2.57 6.77 6.09
C LYS A 113 -3.82 6.00 6.50
N ALA A 114 -4.03 4.85 5.87
CA ALA A 114 -5.11 3.91 6.18
C ALA A 114 -4.55 2.50 6.33
N VAL A 115 -5.29 1.64 7.05
CA VAL A 115 -4.97 0.23 7.25
C VAL A 115 -6.22 -0.60 6.94
N TRP A 116 -6.07 -1.64 6.12
CA TRP A 116 -7.10 -2.64 5.87
C TRP A 116 -6.60 -4.02 6.29
N GLY A 117 -7.10 -4.50 7.42
CA GLY A 117 -6.93 -5.89 7.86
C GLY A 117 -8.06 -6.76 7.30
N PHE A 118 -7.71 -7.87 6.64
CA PHE A 118 -8.70 -8.83 6.15
C PHE A 118 -9.47 -9.46 7.31
N ASN A 119 -10.80 -9.48 7.20
CA ASN A 119 -11.67 -10.12 8.19
C ASN A 119 -11.84 -11.62 7.84
N GLY A 120 -10.77 -12.39 8.07
CA GLY A 120 -10.73 -13.84 7.94
C GLY A 120 -10.47 -14.52 9.28
N THR A 121 -10.66 -15.84 9.35
CA THR A 121 -10.50 -16.62 10.59
C THR A 121 -9.16 -17.35 10.66
N GLU A 122 -8.60 -17.76 9.52
CA GLU A 122 -7.39 -18.57 9.43
C GLU A 122 -6.15 -17.80 9.90
N ARG A 123 -6.13 -16.50 9.64
CA ARG A 123 -5.08 -15.58 10.04
C ARG A 123 -5.69 -14.25 10.51
N PRO A 124 -5.18 -13.67 11.59
CA PRO A 124 -5.90 -12.62 12.31
C PRO A 124 -5.61 -11.21 11.74
N GLY A 125 -5.94 -10.96 10.47
CA GLY A 125 -5.74 -9.67 9.81
C GLY A 125 -6.44 -8.50 10.50
N ALA A 126 -7.68 -8.71 10.95
CA ALA A 126 -8.43 -7.72 11.74
C ALA A 126 -7.84 -7.46 13.14
N VAL A 127 -7.00 -8.37 13.66
CA VAL A 127 -6.29 -8.16 14.94
C VAL A 127 -5.06 -7.29 14.74
N TYR A 128 -4.36 -7.38 13.60
CA TYR A 128 -3.31 -6.42 13.26
C TYR A 128 -3.87 -5.01 13.05
N LEU A 129 -5.09 -4.89 12.54
CA LEU A 129 -5.77 -3.61 12.32
C LEU A 129 -6.09 -2.86 13.62
N ALA A 130 -6.39 -3.59 14.71
CA ALA A 130 -6.85 -3.06 15.99
C ALA A 130 -5.70 -2.57 16.88
#